data_AF-A0A0T0MMC3-F1
#
_entry.id   AF-A0A0T0MMC3-F1
#
_cell.length_a   1.000
_cell.length_b   1.000
_cell.length_c   1.000
_cell.angle_alpha   90.00
_cell.angle_beta   90.00
_cell.angle_gamma   90.00
#
_symmetry.space_group_name_H-M   'P 1'
#
loop_
_entity.id
_entity.type
_entity.pdbx_description
1 polymer ?
#
loop_
_entity_poly.entity_id
_entity_poly.type
_entity_poly.pdbx_seq_one_letter_code
_entity_poly.pdbx_strand_id
1 'polypeptide(L)'
;MGIEHAEYRVTDGAGRPAMSLHATAASAPAPLTPVWLTANVRPAGSFGRADVGRLRDLLGALSMSASMVVLDLAAVSLRSGQAADAIDEAGWELERRGGCLLCINADDEVRACLGRCRHAVVVGPGEPTPVP
;
A
#
# COMPACT_ATOMS: atom_id res chain seq x y z
N MET A 1 -5.24 48.83 -41.86
CA MET A 1 -5.65 47.48 -42.28
C MET A 1 -5.85 46.66 -41.02
N GLY A 2 -7.12 46.41 -40.66
CA GLY A 2 -7.47 45.64 -39.46
C GLY A 2 -7.40 44.15 -39.74
N ILE A 3 -6.74 43.41 -38.86
CA ILE A 3 -6.80 41.96 -38.80
C ILE A 3 -8.03 41.62 -37.95
N GLU A 4 -9.12 41.23 -38.60
CA GLU A 4 -10.30 40.68 -37.95
C GLU A 4 -9.92 39.35 -37.28
N HIS A 5 -9.86 39.37 -35.95
CA HIS A 5 -9.79 38.16 -35.16
C HIS A 5 -11.17 37.48 -35.22
N ALA A 6 -11.29 36.46 -36.06
CA ALA A 6 -12.44 35.57 -36.04
C ALA A 6 -12.43 34.76 -34.73
N GLU A 7 -13.27 35.15 -33.76
CA GLU A 7 -13.56 34.34 -32.58
C GLU A 7 -14.32 33.07 -33.01
N TYR A 8 -13.61 31.95 -33.12
CA TYR A 8 -14.23 30.66 -33.31
C TYR A 8 -14.82 30.17 -31.98
N ARG A 9 -16.10 30.46 -31.74
CA ARG A 9 -16.85 29.92 -30.58
C ARG A 9 -17.30 28.49 -30.88
N VAL A 10 -16.70 27.52 -30.19
CA VAL A 10 -17.19 26.14 -30.15
C VAL A 10 -18.42 26.08 -29.23
N THR A 11 -19.59 25.82 -29.81
CA THR A 11 -20.84 25.54 -29.09
C THR A 11 -21.13 24.05 -29.13
N ASP A 12 -21.79 23.52 -28.10
CA ASP A 12 -22.34 22.16 -28.15
C ASP A 12 -23.52 22.07 -29.15
N GLY A 13 -24.04 20.85 -29.38
CA GLY A 13 -25.20 20.62 -30.26
C GLY A 13 -26.49 21.33 -29.84
N ALA A 14 -26.52 22.01 -28.69
CA ALA A 14 -27.64 22.79 -28.16
C ALA A 14 -27.36 24.31 -28.11
N GLY A 15 -26.23 24.78 -28.66
CA GLY A 15 -25.91 26.20 -28.81
C GLY A 15 -25.41 26.90 -27.54
N ARG A 16 -24.98 26.17 -26.52
CA ARG A 16 -24.40 26.77 -25.29
C ARG A 16 -22.88 26.93 -25.43
N PRO A 17 -22.26 27.98 -24.85
CA PRO A 17 -20.81 28.13 -24.89
C PRO A 17 -20.14 26.96 -24.16
N ALA A 18 -19.36 26.15 -24.89
CA ALA A 18 -18.62 25.07 -24.30
C ALA A 18 -17.51 25.66 -23.41
N MET A 19 -17.47 25.30 -22.13
CA MET A 19 -16.35 25.65 -21.25
C MET A 19 -15.07 25.10 -21.87
N SER A 20 -14.22 26.00 -22.35
CA SER A 20 -12.87 25.66 -22.79
C SER A 20 -12.07 25.27 -21.54
N LEU A 21 -11.91 23.97 -21.30
CA LEU A 21 -10.96 23.49 -20.30
C LEU A 21 -9.57 23.78 -20.85
N HIS A 22 -8.95 24.84 -20.34
CA HIS A 22 -7.52 25.06 -20.43
C HIS A 22 -6.84 23.91 -19.67
N ALA A 23 -6.57 22.81 -20.37
CA ALA A 23 -5.75 21.73 -19.84
C ALA A 23 -4.32 22.28 -19.74
N THR A 24 -3.98 22.80 -18.56
CA THR A 24 -2.60 23.07 -18.21
C THR A 24 -1.89 21.73 -18.30
N ALA A 25 -1.01 21.56 -19.29
CA ALA A 25 -0.16 20.40 -19.38
C ALA A 25 0.70 20.39 -18.12
N ALA A 26 0.27 19.59 -17.12
CA ALA A 26 1.08 19.32 -15.95
C ALA A 26 2.39 18.75 -16.49
N SER A 27 3.49 19.45 -16.23
CA SER A 27 4.82 18.98 -16.57
C SER A 27 4.93 17.57 -16.00
N ALA A 28 5.10 16.57 -16.88
CA ALA A 28 5.22 15.19 -16.45
C ALA A 28 6.29 15.13 -15.35
N PRO A 29 5.98 14.56 -14.17
CA PRO A 29 6.96 14.50 -13.11
C PRO A 29 8.21 13.82 -13.67
N ALA A 30 9.37 14.43 -13.46
CA ALA A 30 10.65 13.79 -13.75
C ALA A 30 10.59 12.37 -13.17
N PRO A 31 11.08 11.33 -13.89
CA PRO A 31 10.98 9.97 -13.41
C PRO A 31 11.61 9.92 -12.03
N LEU A 32 10.73 9.79 -11.01
CA LEU A 32 11.16 9.62 -9.66
C LEU A 32 11.93 8.31 -9.69
N THR A 33 13.24 8.36 -9.47
CA THR A 33 13.96 7.18 -9.04
C THR A 33 13.12 6.59 -7.91
N PRO A 34 12.63 5.33 -8.02
CA PRO A 34 11.66 4.82 -7.07
C PRO A 34 12.26 4.99 -5.67
N VAL A 35 11.66 5.90 -4.89
CA VAL A 35 12.15 6.24 -3.57
C VAL A 35 11.97 4.99 -2.72
N TRP A 36 13.07 4.40 -2.28
CA TRP A 36 13.04 3.25 -1.40
C TRP A 36 12.43 3.67 -0.05
N LEU A 37 11.23 3.17 0.25
CA LEU A 37 10.48 3.54 1.45
C LEU A 37 10.29 2.31 2.35
N THR A 38 10.71 2.42 3.61
CA THR A 38 10.39 1.44 4.65
C THR A 38 9.35 2.00 5.60
N ALA A 39 8.22 1.31 5.74
CA ALA A 39 7.20 1.62 6.74
C ALA A 39 7.35 0.68 7.94
N ASN A 40 7.47 1.25 9.14
CA ASN A 40 7.46 0.49 10.40
C ASN A 40 6.11 0.68 11.09
N VAL A 41 5.41 -0.41 11.37
CA VAL A 41 4.09 -0.39 11.97
C VAL A 41 4.06 -1.34 13.14
N ARG A 42 3.66 -0.82 14.30
CA ARG A 42 3.50 -1.59 15.52
C ARG A 42 2.03 -1.53 15.97
N PRO A 43 1.16 -2.36 15.38
CA PRO A 43 -0.21 -2.43 15.86
C PRO A 43 -0.25 -3.01 17.27
N ALA A 44 -1.27 -2.64 18.04
CA ALA A 44 -1.45 -3.11 19.40
C ALA A 44 -2.88 -3.62 19.59
N GLY A 45 -3.03 -4.71 20.34
CA GLY A 45 -4.31 -5.32 20.66
C GLY A 45 -4.51 -6.69 20.02
N SER A 46 -5.76 -7.15 19.97
CA SER A 46 -6.09 -8.45 19.36
C SER A 46 -6.71 -8.25 17.99
N PHE A 47 -6.18 -8.92 16.98
CA PHE A 47 -6.80 -8.99 15.65
C PHE A 47 -7.66 -10.24 15.57
N GLY A 48 -8.95 -10.06 15.86
CA GLY A 48 -9.99 -11.07 15.63
C GLY A 48 -10.65 -10.87 14.26
N ARG A 49 -11.72 -11.62 13.99
CA ARG A 49 -12.49 -11.53 12.73
C ARG A 49 -13.00 -10.10 12.42
N ALA A 50 -13.35 -9.33 13.44
CA ALA A 50 -13.87 -7.96 13.26
C ALA A 50 -12.80 -6.98 12.76
N ASP A 51 -11.53 -7.24 13.07
CA ASP A 51 -10.42 -6.31 12.81
C ASP A 51 -9.71 -6.60 11.48
N VAL A 52 -10.02 -7.74 10.84
CA VAL A 52 -9.42 -8.16 9.57
C VAL A 52 -9.61 -7.11 8.47
N GLY A 53 -10.78 -6.47 8.41
CA GLY A 53 -11.03 -5.41 7.43
C GLY A 53 -10.05 -4.23 7.59
N ARG A 54 -9.91 -3.73 8.82
CA ARG A 54 -8.98 -2.62 9.12
C ARG A 54 -7.52 -3.00 8.86
N LEU A 55 -7.14 -4.24 9.19
CA LEU A 55 -5.80 -4.75 8.90
C LEU A 55 -5.55 -4.80 7.39
N ARG A 56 -6.51 -5.28 6.59
CA ARG A 56 -6.41 -5.29 5.12
C ARG A 56 -6.30 -3.90 4.54
N ASP A 57 -7.11 -2.95 5.01
CA ASP A 57 -7.06 -1.56 4.52
C ASP A 57 -5.69 -0.92 4.80
N LEU A 58 -5.17 -1.11 6.01
CA LEU A 58 -3.84 -0.65 6.39
C LEU A 58 -2.74 -1.29 5.54
N LEU A 59 -2.72 -2.61 5.45
CA LEU A 59 -1.71 -3.34 4.70
C LEU A 59 -1.79 -3.05 3.21
N GLY A 60 -3.00 -2.92 2.65
CA GLY A 60 -3.20 -2.55 1.25
C GLY A 60 -2.65 -1.17 0.93
N ALA A 61 -2.86 -0.18 1.80
CA ALA A 61 -2.26 1.15 1.64
C ALA A 61 -0.72 1.08 1.68
N LEU A 62 -0.15 0.32 2.62
CA LEU A 62 1.30 0.19 2.80
C LEU A 62 1.95 -0.57 1.65
N SER A 63 1.38 -1.69 1.22
CA SER A 63 1.86 -2.46 0.06
C SER A 63 1.78 -1.66 -1.23
N MET A 64 0.91 -0.63 -1.29
CA MET A 64 0.85 0.31 -2.42
C MET A 64 1.93 1.39 -2.38
N SER A 65 2.34 1.85 -1.20
CA SER A 65 3.24 2.99 -1.03
C SER A 65 4.70 2.66 -0.67
N ALA A 66 4.96 1.49 -0.06
CA ALA A 66 6.26 1.15 0.51
C ALA A 66 6.99 0.08 -0.30
N SER A 67 8.33 0.11 -0.24
CA SER A 67 9.19 -0.96 -0.74
C SER A 67 9.36 -2.06 0.32
N MET A 68 9.31 -1.69 1.59
CA MET A 68 9.44 -2.61 2.71
C MET A 68 8.46 -2.25 3.82
N VAL A 69 7.79 -3.25 4.37
CA VAL A 69 6.91 -3.06 5.53
C VAL A 69 7.41 -3.94 6.66
N VAL A 70 7.68 -3.34 7.81
CA VAL A 70 8.03 -4.03 9.05
C VAL A 70 6.81 -3.96 9.97
N LEU A 71 6.21 -5.11 10.22
CA LEU A 71 5.10 -5.29 11.13
C LEU A 71 5.64 -5.83 12.46
N ASP A 72 5.70 -4.98 13.48
CA ASP A 72 6.11 -5.38 14.82
C ASP A 72 4.92 -5.96 15.58
N LEU A 73 4.98 -7.26 15.84
CA LEU A 73 3.91 -8.05 16.44
C LEU A 73 4.03 -8.17 17.96
N ALA A 74 5.01 -7.50 18.59
CA ALA A 74 5.26 -7.58 20.03
C ALA A 74 4.05 -7.18 20.91
N ALA A 75 3.12 -6.38 20.37
CA ALA A 75 1.92 -5.93 21.08
C ALA A 75 0.62 -6.51 20.51
N VAL A 76 0.72 -7.55 19.67
CA VAL A 76 -0.40 -8.14 18.93
C VAL A 76 -0.73 -9.54 19.41
N SER A 77 -2.02 -9.84 19.55
CA SER A 77 -2.51 -11.22 19.54
C SER A 77 -3.27 -11.52 18.23
N LEU A 78 -2.72 -12.39 17.38
CA LEU A 78 -3.39 -12.90 16.19
C LEU A 78 -4.28 -14.09 16.54
N ARG A 79 -5.60 -13.93 16.44
CA ARG A 79 -6.58 -14.97 16.82
C ARG A 79 -7.39 -15.50 15.64
N SER A 80 -6.99 -15.17 14.41
CA SER A 80 -7.75 -15.49 13.20
C SER A 80 -6.83 -15.85 12.04
N GLY A 81 -7.11 -16.99 11.38
CA GLY A 81 -6.45 -17.35 10.12
C GLY A 81 -6.68 -16.30 9.02
N GLN A 82 -7.81 -15.59 9.03
CA GLN A 82 -8.07 -14.52 8.06
C GLN A 82 -7.14 -13.31 8.24
N ALA A 83 -6.63 -13.08 9.46
CA ALA A 83 -5.63 -12.06 9.69
C ALA A 83 -4.27 -12.49 9.13
N ALA A 84 -3.91 -13.77 9.27
CA ALA A 84 -2.74 -14.34 8.63
C ALA A 84 -2.84 -14.29 7.09
N ASP A 85 -4.00 -14.60 6.52
CA ASP A 85 -4.24 -14.49 5.08
C ASP A 85 -4.07 -13.04 4.58
N ALA A 86 -4.55 -12.05 5.34
CA ALA A 86 -4.37 -10.63 5.02
C ALA A 86 -2.90 -10.20 5.04
N ILE A 87 -2.13 -10.73 5.99
CA ILE A 87 -0.68 -10.49 6.10
C ILE A 87 0.04 -11.13 4.91
N ASP A 88 -0.30 -12.38 4.54
CA ASP A 88 0.35 -13.07 3.42
C ASP A 88 0.04 -12.42 2.07
N GLU A 89 -1.21 -12.00 1.85
CA GLU A 89 -1.61 -11.26 0.65
C GLU A 89 -0.83 -9.95 0.50
N ALA A 90 -0.66 -9.21 1.60
CA ALA A 90 0.15 -8.00 1.60
C ALA A 90 1.64 -8.26 1.30
N GLY A 91 2.16 -9.40 1.80
CA GLY A 91 3.49 -9.90 1.48
C GLY A 91 3.64 -10.21 -0.01
N TRP A 92 2.66 -10.90 -0.61
CA TRP A 92 2.64 -11.20 -2.04
C TRP A 92 2.63 -9.93 -2.90
N GLU A 93 1.81 -8.94 -2.50
CA GLU A 93 1.72 -7.65 -3.19
C GLU A 93 3.04 -6.87 -3.15
N LEU A 94 3.75 -6.89 -2.02
CA LEU A 94 5.08 -6.30 -1.89
C LEU A 94 6.11 -7.07 -2.72
N GLU A 95 6.16 -8.40 -2.61
CA GLU A 95 7.11 -9.26 -3.32
C GLU A 95 7.01 -9.10 -4.84
N ARG A 96 5.78 -9.08 -5.39
CA ARG A 96 5.52 -8.87 -6.82
C ARG A 96 6.08 -7.54 -7.34
N ARG A 97 6.31 -6.57 -6.46
CA ARG A 97 6.86 -5.24 -6.76
C ARG A 97 8.35 -5.12 -6.43
N GLY A 98 9.00 -6.22 -6.01
CA GLY A 98 10.40 -6.26 -5.58
C GLY A 98 10.63 -5.79 -4.14
N GLY A 99 9.56 -5.70 -3.34
CA GLY A 99 9.60 -5.36 -1.93
C GLY A 99 9.45 -6.57 -1.01
N CYS A 100 9.30 -6.34 0.30
CA CYS A 100 9.04 -7.40 1.26
C CYS A 100 8.22 -6.96 2.47
N LEU A 101 7.51 -7.92 3.06
CA LEU A 101 6.84 -7.79 4.35
C LEU A 101 7.59 -8.60 5.41
N LEU A 102 8.00 -7.93 6.47
CA LEU A 102 8.71 -8.52 7.59
C LEU A 102 7.84 -8.44 8.86
N CYS A 103 7.48 -9.59 9.42
CA CYS A 103 6.78 -9.73 10.69
C CYS A 103 7.81 -10.04 11.79
N ILE A 104 8.08 -9.08 12.67
CA ILE A 104 9.08 -9.23 13.74
C ILE A 104 8.42 -9.39 15.11
N ASN A 105 9.19 -9.91 16.07
CA ASN A 105 8.73 -10.18 17.43
C ASN A 105 7.49 -11.08 17.48
N ALA A 106 7.38 -12.02 16.54
CA ALA A 106 6.30 -13.00 16.49
C ALA A 106 6.53 -14.08 17.55
N ASP A 107 5.76 -14.07 18.64
CA ASP A 107 5.79 -15.15 19.63
C ASP A 107 5.30 -16.49 19.05
N ASP A 108 5.40 -17.57 19.83
CA ASP A 108 5.06 -18.92 19.36
C ASP A 108 3.61 -19.04 18.88
N GLU A 109 2.67 -18.33 19.50
CA GLU A 109 1.26 -18.36 19.10
C GLU A 109 1.06 -17.66 17.76
N VAL A 110 1.65 -16.48 17.61
CA VAL A 110 1.62 -15.70 16.37
C VAL A 110 2.34 -16.45 15.25
N ARG A 111 3.48 -17.09 15.52
CA ARG A 111 4.19 -17.95 14.56
C ARG A 111 3.36 -19.13 14.12
N ALA A 112 2.65 -19.79 15.03
CA ALA A 112 1.75 -20.88 14.69
C ALA A 112 0.61 -20.40 13.78
N CYS A 113 0.07 -19.20 14.05
CA CYS A 113 -0.96 -18.57 13.21
C CYS A 113 -0.44 -18.23 11.80
N LEU A 114 0.78 -17.69 11.72
CA LEU A 114 1.45 -17.30 10.47
C LEU A 114 2.15 -18.46 9.74
N GLY A 115 2.17 -19.67 10.29
CA GLY A 115 2.94 -20.80 9.75
C GLY A 115 2.54 -21.27 8.35
N ARG A 116 1.44 -20.74 7.78
CA ARG A 116 0.99 -21.00 6.41
C ARG A 116 1.34 -19.90 5.42
N CYS A 117 1.78 -18.75 5.92
CA CYS A 117 2.22 -17.63 5.09
C CYS A 117 3.45 -18.04 4.28
N ARG A 118 3.51 -17.60 3.02
CA ARG A 118 4.60 -17.88 2.09
C ARG A 118 5.41 -16.65 1.77
N HIS A 119 4.78 -15.48 1.83
CA HIS A 119 5.32 -14.21 1.33
C HIS A 119 5.73 -13.27 2.46
N ALA A 120 5.17 -13.46 3.66
CA ALA A 120 5.61 -12.76 4.86
C ALA A 120 6.83 -13.46 5.49
N VAL A 121 7.91 -12.71 5.72
CA VAL A 121 9.07 -13.20 6.47
C VAL A 121 8.78 -13.03 7.96
N VAL A 122 8.77 -14.13 8.71
CA VAL A 122 8.42 -14.15 10.14
C VAL A 122 9.65 -14.37 11.00
N VAL A 123 9.87 -13.50 11.98
CA VAL A 123 11.03 -13.51 12.89
C VAL A 123 10.56 -13.48 14.33
N GLY A 124 11.05 -14.42 15.13
CA GLY A 124 10.76 -14.50 16.56
C GLY A 124 11.41 -13.38 17.38
N PRO A 125 11.05 -13.23 18.67
CA PRO A 125 11.64 -12.24 19.55
C PRO A 125 13.14 -12.46 19.72
N GLY A 126 13.95 -11.43 19.45
CA GLY A 126 15.41 -11.50 19.57
C GLY A 126 16.11 -12.37 18.52
N GLU A 127 15.37 -12.98 17.58
CA GLU A 127 15.97 -13.65 16.42
C GLU A 127 16.52 -12.60 15.45
N PRO A 128 17.72 -12.82 14.88
CA PRO A 128 18.25 -11.92 13.87
C PRO A 128 17.34 -11.93 12.64
N THR A 129 17.08 -10.74 12.10
CA THR A 129 16.31 -10.59 10.86
C THR A 129 17.05 -11.27 9.71
N PRO A 130 16.40 -12.10 8.89
CA PRO A 130 17.03 -12.67 7.71
C PRO A 130 17.57 -11.56 6.83
N VAL A 131 18.85 -11.65 6.50
CA VAL A 131 19.45 -10.83 5.44
C VAL A 131 19.08 -11.45 4.08
N PRO A 132 18.60 -10.65 3.11
CA PRO A 132 18.22 -11.14 1.79
C PRO A 132 19.39 -11.75 1.01
#